data_AF-A0A2K9NNH9-F1
#
_entry.id   AF-A0A2K9NNH9-F1
#
_cell.length_a   1.000
_cell.length_b   1.000
_cell.length_c   1.000
_cell.angle_alpha   90.00
_cell.angle_beta   90.00
_cell.angle_gamma   90.00
#
_symmetry.space_group_name_H-M   'P 1'
#
loop_
_entity.id
_entity.type
_entity.pdbx_description
1 polymer ?
#
loop_
_entity_poly.entity_id
_entity_poly.type
_entity_poly.pdbx_seq_one_letter_code
_entity_poly.pdbx_strand_id
1 'polypeptide(L)'
;MYKYLLILCLTINVSYASAVKLVDYMVSGSGIAEILAKHGIKGNDAKQVQSYVASSLAALSSKGSTLSKQELLDVLSKLPVTGQDANVRKGLQMLLDTPAEKIQKKDVVNAINNIIYLANRHGKSVIITCAECVNENLARDGFKFTVEAIKNASASKLLNDVIPKNPAQLNTFISGRMKRLGMGDYSKVTPDLVAPEDEKSLALFLGLAESGSAEQKALISSIKKLSTKNGKTNIIDPKNPHKFWKVLADDMSAQDMAGWTRTLDEVATRAQKDNISAEEAFYRTLKDKASGNEYLTKQYETLKAKRCFFR
;
A
#
# COMPACT_ATOMS: atom_id res chain seq x y z
N MET A 1 -68.18 12.98 44.48
CA MET A 1 -68.23 12.56 43.06
C MET A 1 -67.04 13.17 42.32
N TYR A 2 -66.15 12.29 41.81
CA TYR A 2 -65.09 12.43 40.80
C TYR A 2 -64.49 13.83 40.55
N LYS A 3 -63.27 14.19 41.00
CA LYS A 3 -61.92 13.66 40.67
C LYS A 3 -61.76 13.33 39.17
N TYR A 4 -61.12 14.22 38.39
CA TYR A 4 -60.12 13.88 37.37
C TYR A 4 -59.28 15.12 37.02
N LEU A 5 -58.08 15.18 37.60
CA LEU A 5 -56.98 16.06 37.19
C LEU A 5 -56.23 15.32 36.08
N LEU A 6 -56.35 15.80 34.84
CA LEU A 6 -55.70 15.21 33.66
C LEU A 6 -54.23 15.68 33.63
N ILE A 7 -53.35 14.90 34.23
CA ILE A 7 -51.90 15.09 34.13
C ILE A 7 -51.45 14.57 32.77
N LEU A 8 -51.17 15.50 31.87
CA LEU A 8 -50.56 15.25 30.57
C LEU A 8 -49.07 14.94 30.78
N CYS A 9 -48.71 13.67 30.95
CA CYS A 9 -47.31 13.22 30.92
C CYS A 9 -46.78 13.34 29.48
N LEU A 10 -46.13 14.46 29.18
CA LEU A 10 -45.19 14.58 28.07
C LEU A 10 -44.03 13.60 28.31
N THR A 11 -44.12 12.42 27.71
CA THR A 11 -42.97 11.54 27.52
C THR A 11 -42.05 12.21 26.50
N ILE A 12 -41.10 13.01 27.01
CA ILE A 12 -39.94 13.44 26.23
C ILE A 12 -39.17 12.16 25.89
N ASN A 13 -39.40 11.62 24.69
CA ASN A 13 -38.49 10.69 24.08
C ASN A 13 -37.19 11.47 23.87
N VAL A 14 -36.30 11.40 24.86
CA VAL A 14 -34.90 11.77 24.68
C VAL A 14 -34.36 10.73 23.69
N SER A 15 -34.43 11.03 22.40
CA SER A 15 -33.67 10.31 21.41
C SER A 15 -32.22 10.40 21.86
N TYR A 16 -31.69 9.30 22.41
CA TYR A 16 -30.26 9.13 22.56
C TYR A 16 -29.68 9.24 21.16
N ALA A 17 -29.26 10.44 20.77
CA ALA A 17 -28.45 10.63 19.58
C ALA A 17 -27.26 9.70 19.78
N SER A 18 -27.17 8.62 19.00
CA SER A 18 -26.04 7.72 19.10
C SER A 18 -24.80 8.57 18.90
N ALA A 19 -23.94 8.66 19.92
CA ALA A 19 -22.75 9.47 19.83
C ALA A 19 -22.00 9.10 18.55
N VAL A 20 -21.78 10.08 17.68
CA VAL A 20 -21.07 9.87 16.40
C VAL A 20 -19.71 9.26 16.74
N LYS A 21 -19.34 8.18 16.08
CA LYS A 21 -18.07 7.46 16.28
C LYS A 21 -17.17 7.59 15.06
N LEU A 22 -15.90 7.24 15.19
CA LEU A 22 -14.95 7.29 14.08
C LEU A 22 -15.43 6.49 12.87
N VAL A 23 -16.06 5.34 13.09
CA VAL A 23 -16.62 4.52 12.00
C VAL A 23 -17.62 5.26 11.13
N ASP A 24 -18.43 6.16 11.71
CA ASP A 24 -19.43 6.93 10.98
C ASP A 24 -18.78 7.89 9.98
N TYR A 25 -17.58 8.41 10.30
CA TYR A 25 -16.75 9.17 9.36
C TYR A 25 -16.09 8.28 8.31
N MET A 26 -15.62 7.08 8.68
CA MET A 26 -14.85 6.21 7.80
C MET A 26 -15.66 5.61 6.65
N VAL A 27 -16.95 5.32 6.89
CA VAL A 27 -17.83 4.76 5.84
C VAL A 27 -18.52 5.81 4.99
N SER A 28 -18.45 7.08 5.39
CA SER A 28 -19.02 8.21 4.67
C SER A 28 -17.96 8.88 3.78
N GLY A 29 -18.25 9.01 2.49
CA GLY A 29 -17.34 9.67 1.55
C GLY A 29 -16.98 11.09 1.99
N SER A 30 -17.96 11.90 2.40
CA SER A 30 -17.72 13.25 2.92
C SER A 30 -17.17 13.25 4.36
N GLY A 31 -17.49 12.22 5.15
CA GLY A 31 -17.07 12.10 6.54
C GLY A 31 -15.56 12.05 6.72
N ILE A 32 -14.84 11.38 5.80
CA ILE A 32 -13.38 11.32 5.83
C ILE A 32 -12.77 12.70 5.63
N ALA A 33 -13.22 13.43 4.62
CA ALA A 33 -12.71 14.78 4.36
C ALA A 33 -13.01 15.72 5.54
N GLU A 34 -14.19 15.60 6.16
CA GLU A 34 -14.58 16.38 7.34
C GLU A 34 -13.64 16.11 8.52
N ILE A 35 -13.43 14.84 8.89
CA ILE A 35 -12.60 14.50 10.05
C ILE A 35 -11.12 14.82 9.82
N LEU A 36 -10.63 14.68 8.59
CA LEU A 36 -9.28 15.10 8.22
C LEU A 36 -9.11 16.62 8.32
N ALA A 37 -10.10 17.38 7.83
CA ALA A 37 -10.06 18.84 7.87
C ALA A 37 -10.08 19.39 9.30
N LYS A 38 -10.83 18.75 10.21
CA LYS A 38 -10.82 19.05 11.66
C LYS A 38 -9.42 18.90 12.27
N HIS A 39 -8.60 18.01 11.72
CA HIS A 39 -7.23 17.76 12.17
C HIS A 39 -6.14 18.38 11.26
N GLY A 40 -6.51 19.36 10.44
CA GLY A 40 -5.56 20.16 9.66
C GLY A 40 -5.12 19.56 8.33
N ILE A 41 -5.62 18.39 7.94
CA ILE A 41 -5.35 17.76 6.64
C ILE A 41 -6.45 18.20 5.68
N LYS A 42 -6.13 19.04 4.70
CA LYS A 42 -7.13 19.74 3.87
C LYS A 42 -6.77 19.67 2.38
N GLY A 43 -7.71 20.10 1.54
CA GLY A 43 -7.47 20.25 0.10
C GLY A 43 -7.17 18.92 -0.60
N ASN A 44 -6.12 18.90 -1.42
CA ASN A 44 -5.78 17.74 -2.25
C ASN A 44 -5.37 16.52 -1.42
N ASP A 45 -4.66 16.72 -0.30
CA ASP A 45 -4.24 15.63 0.59
C ASP A 45 -5.46 14.92 1.20
N ALA A 46 -6.46 15.68 1.67
CA ALA A 46 -7.71 15.11 2.18
C ALA A 46 -8.49 14.33 1.11
N LYS A 47 -8.55 14.86 -0.13
CA LYS A 47 -9.20 14.18 -1.26
C LYS A 47 -8.49 12.88 -1.65
N GLN A 48 -7.16 12.88 -1.65
CA GLN A 48 -6.36 11.68 -1.93
C GLN A 48 -6.61 10.61 -0.87
N VAL A 49 -6.55 10.97 0.42
CA VAL A 49 -6.80 10.04 1.51
C VAL A 49 -8.22 9.50 1.48
N GLN A 50 -9.22 10.34 1.17
CA GLN A 50 -10.60 9.90 0.95
C GLN A 50 -10.68 8.83 -0.15
N SER A 51 -9.98 9.05 -1.29
CA SER A 51 -9.91 8.05 -2.35
C SER A 51 -9.23 6.75 -1.89
N TYR A 52 -8.15 6.84 -1.10
CA TYR A 52 -7.44 5.67 -0.59
C TYR A 52 -8.32 4.82 0.31
N VAL A 53 -9.08 5.44 1.21
CA VAL A 53 -10.00 4.73 2.07
C VAL A 53 -11.16 4.14 1.25
N ALA A 54 -11.73 4.89 0.31
CA ALA A 54 -12.80 4.37 -0.55
C ALA A 54 -12.36 3.12 -1.33
N SER A 55 -11.18 3.16 -1.96
CA SER A 55 -10.59 1.99 -2.64
C SER A 55 -10.34 0.84 -1.68
N SER A 56 -9.84 1.12 -0.48
CA SER A 56 -9.56 0.09 0.54
C SER A 56 -10.84 -0.57 1.08
N LEU A 57 -11.89 0.20 1.29
CA LEU A 57 -13.20 -0.33 1.71
C LEU A 57 -13.84 -1.17 0.59
N ALA A 58 -13.76 -0.69 -0.66
CA ALA A 58 -14.23 -1.46 -1.81
C ALA A 58 -13.46 -2.78 -1.98
N ALA A 59 -12.14 -2.78 -1.72
CA ALA A 59 -11.30 -3.97 -1.73
C ALA A 59 -11.68 -5.00 -0.65
N LEU A 60 -12.09 -4.54 0.52
CA LEU A 60 -12.59 -5.38 1.61
C LEU A 60 -14.03 -5.88 1.36
N SER A 61 -14.80 -5.16 0.54
CA SER A 61 -16.16 -5.53 0.19
C SER A 61 -16.21 -6.75 -0.73
N SER A 62 -17.10 -7.70 -0.41
CA SER A 62 -17.38 -8.82 -1.31
C SER A 62 -18.05 -8.36 -2.62
N LYS A 63 -18.80 -7.27 -2.56
CA LYS A 63 -19.60 -6.67 -3.66
C LYS A 63 -18.87 -5.55 -4.41
N GLY A 64 -17.68 -5.13 -3.96
CA GLY A 64 -16.92 -4.03 -4.58
C GLY A 64 -17.53 -2.63 -4.40
N SER A 65 -18.50 -2.48 -3.50
CA SER A 65 -19.19 -1.22 -3.21
C SER A 65 -18.79 -0.65 -1.85
N THR A 66 -19.14 0.61 -1.60
CA THR A 66 -19.03 1.26 -0.29
C THR A 66 -19.73 0.40 0.78
N LEU A 67 -19.01 0.14 1.88
CA LEU A 67 -19.52 -0.62 3.01
C LEU A 67 -20.29 0.30 3.95
N SER A 68 -21.46 -0.12 4.42
CA SER A 68 -22.08 0.49 5.60
C SER A 68 -21.26 0.23 6.86
N LYS A 69 -21.57 0.96 7.94
CA LYS A 69 -20.95 0.75 9.27
C LYS A 69 -21.00 -0.71 9.70
N GLN A 70 -22.18 -1.34 9.60
CA GLN A 70 -22.35 -2.72 10.05
C GLN A 70 -21.61 -3.70 9.14
N GLU A 71 -21.61 -3.47 7.83
CA GLU A 71 -20.87 -4.31 6.89
C GLU A 71 -19.35 -4.21 7.10
N LEU A 72 -18.81 -3.01 7.38
CA LEU A 72 -17.40 -2.85 7.70
C LEU A 72 -17.01 -3.63 8.96
N LEU A 73 -17.80 -3.50 10.03
CA LEU A 73 -17.53 -4.23 11.28
C LEU A 73 -17.64 -5.75 11.09
N ASP A 74 -18.63 -6.20 10.33
CA ASP A 74 -18.82 -7.61 10.00
C ASP A 74 -17.64 -8.17 9.20
N VAL A 75 -17.26 -7.48 8.12
CA VAL A 75 -16.11 -7.84 7.27
C VAL A 75 -14.83 -7.93 8.11
N LEU A 76 -14.55 -6.92 8.94
CA LEU A 76 -13.36 -6.92 9.79
C LEU A 76 -13.36 -8.11 10.74
N SER A 77 -14.50 -8.41 11.39
CA SER A 77 -14.57 -9.54 12.34
C SER A 77 -14.31 -10.90 11.68
N LYS A 78 -14.68 -11.05 10.41
CA LYS A 78 -14.54 -12.28 9.62
C LYS A 78 -13.19 -12.42 8.90
N LEU A 79 -12.34 -11.40 8.90
CA LEU A 79 -11.02 -11.51 8.26
C LEU A 79 -10.20 -12.64 8.91
N PRO A 80 -9.61 -13.56 8.12
CA PRO A 80 -8.84 -14.70 8.63
C PRO A 80 -7.42 -14.26 9.05
N VAL A 81 -7.33 -13.36 10.03
CA VAL A 81 -6.08 -12.76 10.48
C VAL A 81 -5.43 -13.53 11.62
N THR A 82 -4.11 -13.59 11.63
CA THR A 82 -3.28 -14.14 12.70
C THR A 82 -2.10 -13.20 12.98
N GLY A 83 -1.42 -13.38 14.13
CA GLY A 83 -0.22 -12.62 14.47
C GLY A 83 -0.40 -11.10 14.41
N GLN A 84 0.49 -10.41 13.69
CA GLN A 84 0.47 -8.95 13.53
C GLN A 84 -0.85 -8.44 12.94
N ASP A 85 -1.41 -9.13 11.95
CA ASP A 85 -2.65 -8.70 11.29
C ASP A 85 -3.84 -8.74 12.26
N ALA A 86 -3.84 -9.69 13.21
CA ALA A 86 -4.86 -9.76 14.25
C ALA A 86 -4.77 -8.57 15.22
N ASN A 87 -3.56 -8.12 15.54
CA ASN A 87 -3.34 -6.93 16.35
C ASN A 87 -3.79 -5.65 15.61
N VAL A 88 -3.48 -5.54 14.31
CA VAL A 88 -3.93 -4.42 13.46
C VAL A 88 -5.46 -4.38 13.39
N ARG A 89 -6.12 -5.52 13.16
CA ARG A 89 -7.59 -5.61 13.16
C ARG A 89 -8.17 -5.18 14.50
N LYS A 90 -7.67 -5.71 15.63
CA LYS A 90 -8.16 -5.37 16.96
C LYS A 90 -7.98 -3.87 17.25
N GLY A 91 -6.81 -3.32 16.93
CA GLY A 91 -6.53 -1.90 17.02
C GLY A 91 -7.52 -1.06 16.22
N LEU A 92 -7.78 -1.44 14.97
CA LEU A 92 -8.76 -0.77 14.12
C LEU A 92 -10.17 -0.82 14.72
N GLN A 93 -10.63 -1.99 15.17
CA GLN A 93 -11.97 -2.12 15.77
C GLN A 93 -12.15 -1.22 17.00
N MET A 94 -11.12 -1.09 17.84
CA MET A 94 -11.15 -0.16 18.98
C MET A 94 -11.19 1.31 18.53
N LEU A 95 -10.39 1.69 17.53
CA LEU A 95 -10.40 3.05 16.98
C LEU A 95 -11.76 3.41 16.37
N LEU A 96 -12.34 2.49 15.59
CA LEU A 96 -13.64 2.68 14.96
C LEU A 96 -14.77 2.92 15.97
N ASP A 97 -14.65 2.37 17.17
CA ASP A 97 -15.63 2.54 18.25
C ASP A 97 -15.43 3.84 19.06
N THR A 98 -14.36 4.59 18.79
CA THR A 98 -14.02 5.81 19.54
C THR A 98 -15.05 6.93 19.26
N PRO A 99 -15.65 7.54 20.30
CA PRO A 99 -16.58 8.67 20.13
C PRO A 99 -15.90 9.89 19.52
N ALA A 100 -16.62 10.63 18.66
CA ALA A 100 -16.13 11.76 17.88
C ALA A 100 -15.37 12.81 18.70
N GLU A 101 -15.86 13.11 19.90
CA GLU A 101 -15.29 14.09 20.83
C GLU A 101 -13.92 13.68 21.38
N LYS A 102 -13.59 12.39 21.37
CA LYS A 102 -12.33 11.84 21.89
C LYS A 102 -11.33 11.52 20.79
N ILE A 103 -11.71 11.67 19.52
CA ILE A 103 -10.86 11.34 18.38
C ILE A 103 -9.72 12.34 18.27
N GLN A 104 -8.48 11.84 18.27
CA GLN A 104 -7.31 12.64 17.97
C GLN A 104 -6.84 12.43 16.53
N LYS A 105 -6.04 13.35 16.00
CA LYS A 105 -5.43 13.23 14.66
C LYS A 105 -4.74 11.87 14.47
N LYS A 106 -3.99 11.42 15.48
CA LYS A 106 -3.27 10.15 15.45
C LYS A 106 -4.22 8.95 15.33
N ASP A 107 -5.40 9.00 15.94
CA ASP A 107 -6.40 7.94 15.88
C ASP A 107 -6.98 7.81 14.48
N VAL A 108 -7.30 8.94 13.85
CA VAL A 108 -7.77 9.00 12.46
C VAL A 108 -6.73 8.43 11.51
N VAL A 109 -5.48 8.89 11.60
CA VAL A 109 -4.38 8.45 10.74
C VAL A 109 -4.09 6.95 10.94
N ASN A 110 -4.10 6.47 12.19
CA ASN A 110 -3.91 5.04 12.49
C ASN A 110 -5.06 4.19 11.96
N ALA A 111 -6.31 4.63 12.10
CA ALA A 111 -7.44 3.91 11.55
C ALA A 111 -7.34 3.78 10.03
N ILE A 112 -6.99 4.88 9.34
CA ILE A 112 -6.81 4.89 7.88
C ILE A 112 -5.66 3.97 7.46
N ASN A 113 -4.49 4.08 8.11
CA ASN A 113 -3.36 3.19 7.83
C ASN A 113 -3.73 1.71 8.03
N ASN A 114 -4.49 1.39 9.09
CA ASN A 114 -4.92 0.01 9.37
C ASN A 114 -5.94 -0.51 8.36
N ILE A 115 -6.89 0.33 7.91
CA ILE A 115 -7.84 -0.02 6.85
C ILE A 115 -7.08 -0.33 5.56
N ILE A 116 -6.16 0.55 5.16
CA ILE A 116 -5.35 0.39 3.95
C ILE A 116 -4.50 -0.89 4.04
N TYR A 117 -3.83 -1.12 5.17
CA TYR A 117 -3.01 -2.31 5.40
C TYR A 117 -3.82 -3.62 5.28
N LEU A 118 -4.97 -3.69 5.97
CA LEU A 118 -5.82 -4.88 5.95
C LEU A 118 -6.45 -5.11 4.57
N ALA A 119 -6.86 -4.03 3.89
CA ALA A 119 -7.38 -4.09 2.53
C ALA A 119 -6.34 -4.59 1.53
N ASN A 120 -5.09 -4.13 1.65
CA ASN A 120 -3.99 -4.62 0.84
C ASN A 120 -3.74 -6.12 1.08
N ARG A 121 -3.59 -6.53 2.35
CA ARG A 121 -3.24 -7.92 2.68
C ARG A 121 -4.36 -8.93 2.43
N HIS A 122 -5.61 -8.56 2.68
CA HIS A 122 -6.74 -9.51 2.69
C HIS A 122 -7.84 -9.18 1.67
N GLY A 123 -7.85 -7.95 1.13
CA GLY A 123 -8.83 -7.49 0.15
C GLY A 123 -8.41 -7.68 -1.31
N LYS A 124 -9.32 -7.36 -2.22
CA LYS A 124 -9.13 -7.45 -3.68
C LYS A 124 -8.53 -6.16 -4.26
N SER A 125 -7.77 -6.27 -5.35
CA SER A 125 -7.52 -5.15 -6.29
C SER A 125 -6.85 -3.88 -5.75
N VAL A 126 -6.30 -3.89 -4.53
CA VAL A 126 -5.51 -2.78 -3.96
C VAL A 126 -4.08 -3.24 -3.74
N ILE A 127 -3.14 -2.39 -4.18
CA ILE A 127 -1.74 -2.40 -3.78
C ILE A 127 -1.41 -1.05 -3.15
N ILE A 128 -0.42 -1.06 -2.27
CA ILE A 128 0.03 0.13 -1.55
C ILE A 128 1.46 0.51 -1.93
N THR A 129 1.71 1.80 -1.92
CA THR A 129 3.04 2.40 -2.10
C THR A 129 3.40 3.19 -0.83
N CYS A 130 4.69 3.38 -0.57
CA CYS A 130 5.14 4.09 0.63
C CYS A 130 4.84 5.59 0.51
N ALA A 131 4.13 6.16 1.48
CA ALA A 131 3.78 7.58 1.48
C ALA A 131 5.02 8.49 1.46
N GLU A 132 6.07 8.15 2.20
CA GLU A 132 7.34 8.90 2.20
C GLU A 132 7.94 9.05 0.79
N CYS A 133 7.76 8.01 -0.03
CA CYS A 133 8.30 7.96 -1.38
C CYS A 133 7.53 8.82 -2.38
N VAL A 134 6.21 8.95 -2.21
CA VAL A 134 5.35 9.57 -3.23
C VAL A 134 4.57 10.81 -2.75
N ASN A 135 4.38 11.00 -1.45
CA ASN A 135 3.72 12.17 -0.86
C ASN A 135 4.31 12.52 0.53
N GLU A 136 5.26 13.47 0.56
CA GLU A 136 5.91 13.95 1.79
C GLU A 136 4.97 14.64 2.77
N ASN A 137 3.90 15.28 2.29
CA ASN A 137 2.93 15.93 3.17
C ASN A 137 2.17 14.89 3.99
N LEU A 138 1.63 13.87 3.31
CA LEU A 138 0.94 12.78 3.97
C LEU A 138 1.88 11.99 4.89
N ALA A 139 3.14 11.78 4.48
CA ALA A 139 4.13 11.14 5.34
C ALA A 139 4.37 11.94 6.64
N ARG A 140 4.51 13.27 6.55
CA ARG A 140 4.64 14.15 7.72
C ARG A 140 3.41 14.11 8.64
N ASP A 141 2.24 13.89 8.06
CA ASP A 141 0.99 13.71 8.80
C ASP A 141 0.82 12.31 9.42
N GLY A 142 1.77 11.40 9.18
CA GLY A 142 1.81 10.05 9.77
C GLY A 142 1.16 8.97 8.91
N PHE A 143 0.74 9.28 7.69
CA PHE A 143 0.30 8.26 6.74
C PHE A 143 1.51 7.43 6.30
N LYS A 144 1.35 6.10 6.32
CA LYS A 144 2.41 5.16 5.94
C LYS A 144 2.31 4.76 4.47
N PHE A 145 1.09 4.78 3.95
CA PHE A 145 0.74 4.18 2.69
C PHE A 145 -0.08 5.13 1.83
N THR A 146 0.19 5.11 0.53
CA THR A 146 -0.75 5.54 -0.50
C THR A 146 -1.38 4.30 -1.13
N VAL A 147 -2.58 4.46 -1.68
CA VAL A 147 -3.26 3.38 -2.39
C VAL A 147 -3.26 3.69 -3.87
N GLU A 148 -2.88 2.70 -4.67
CA GLU A 148 -2.92 2.78 -6.12
C GLU A 148 -3.97 1.82 -6.67
N ALA A 149 -4.85 2.36 -7.53
CA ALA A 149 -5.79 1.57 -8.29
C ALA A 149 -5.11 1.14 -9.58
N ILE A 150 -4.83 -0.14 -9.73
CA ILE A 150 -4.22 -0.69 -10.94
C ILE A 150 -5.23 -0.65 -12.08
N LYS A 151 -4.91 0.08 -13.15
CA LYS A 151 -5.75 0.14 -14.36
C LYS A 151 -5.28 -0.83 -15.44
N ASN A 152 -4.00 -1.21 -15.44
CA ASN A 152 -3.47 -2.22 -16.36
C ASN A 152 -4.24 -3.55 -16.28
N ALA A 153 -4.81 -3.99 -17.41
CA ALA A 153 -5.68 -5.17 -17.46
C ALA A 153 -4.98 -6.47 -17.03
N SER A 154 -3.72 -6.67 -17.41
CA SER A 154 -2.95 -7.87 -17.05
C SER A 154 -2.65 -7.91 -15.56
N ALA A 155 -2.23 -6.79 -14.98
CA ALA A 155 -1.98 -6.68 -13.54
C ALA A 155 -3.27 -6.82 -12.72
N SER A 156 -4.36 -6.20 -13.18
CA SER A 156 -5.69 -6.34 -12.56
C SER A 156 -6.18 -7.80 -12.58
N LYS A 157 -6.07 -8.49 -13.72
CA LYS A 157 -6.41 -9.92 -13.83
C LYS A 157 -5.58 -10.77 -12.85
N LEU A 158 -4.28 -10.53 -12.77
CA LEU A 158 -3.41 -11.24 -11.82
C LEU A 158 -3.85 -11.03 -10.38
N LEU A 159 -4.09 -9.78 -9.97
CA LEU A 159 -4.50 -9.46 -8.60
C LEU A 159 -5.85 -10.04 -8.20
N ASN A 160 -6.77 -10.14 -9.16
CA ASN A 160 -8.14 -10.57 -8.88
C ASN A 160 -8.31 -12.08 -8.91
N ASP A 161 -7.66 -12.74 -9.87
CA ASP A 161 -7.97 -14.11 -10.28
C ASP A 161 -6.82 -15.10 -10.02
N VAL A 162 -5.57 -14.62 -9.90
CA VAL A 162 -4.38 -15.50 -9.84
C VAL A 162 -3.66 -15.41 -8.51
N ILE A 163 -3.45 -14.20 -7.98
CA ILE A 163 -2.70 -13.98 -6.74
C ILE A 163 -3.60 -14.38 -5.55
N PRO A 164 -3.15 -15.33 -4.70
CA PRO A 164 -3.95 -15.74 -3.55
C PRO A 164 -4.14 -14.61 -2.54
N LYS A 165 -5.32 -14.60 -1.91
CA LYS A 165 -5.71 -13.59 -0.91
C LYS A 165 -5.40 -14.02 0.51
N ASN A 166 -5.27 -15.33 0.74
CA ASN A 166 -4.86 -15.87 2.02
C ASN A 166 -3.33 -15.81 2.16
N PRO A 167 -2.78 -15.28 3.26
CA PRO A 167 -1.33 -15.15 3.45
C PRO A 167 -0.52 -16.45 3.29
N ALA A 168 -1.01 -17.58 3.79
CA ALA A 168 -0.29 -18.85 3.69
C ALA A 168 -0.21 -19.36 2.23
N GLN A 169 -1.31 -19.17 1.49
CA GLN A 169 -1.34 -19.47 0.06
C GLN A 169 -0.48 -18.50 -0.75
N LEU A 170 -0.48 -17.21 -0.38
CA LEU A 170 0.36 -16.19 -1.00
C LEU A 170 1.85 -16.51 -0.84
N ASN A 171 2.28 -16.93 0.35
CA ASN A 171 3.66 -17.34 0.61
C ASN A 171 4.05 -18.57 -0.22
N THR A 172 3.16 -19.55 -0.33
CA THR A 172 3.37 -20.72 -1.21
C THR A 172 3.50 -20.29 -2.67
N PHE A 173 2.65 -19.37 -3.12
CA PHE A 173 2.67 -18.82 -4.48
C PHE A 173 3.98 -18.09 -4.78
N ILE A 174 4.42 -17.19 -3.90
CA ILE A 174 5.67 -16.44 -4.03
C ILE A 174 6.86 -17.40 -4.07
N SER A 175 6.97 -18.28 -3.08
CA SER A 175 8.07 -19.25 -2.98
C SER A 175 8.16 -20.14 -4.22
N GLY A 176 7.02 -20.69 -4.68
CA GLY A 176 6.97 -21.52 -5.88
C GLY A 176 7.42 -20.79 -7.14
N ARG A 177 6.97 -19.53 -7.33
CA ARG A 177 7.36 -18.73 -8.49
C ARG A 177 8.81 -18.26 -8.43
N MET A 178 9.31 -17.84 -7.28
CA MET A 178 10.72 -17.46 -7.12
C MET A 178 11.65 -18.62 -7.48
N LYS A 179 11.33 -19.83 -6.99
CA LYS A 179 12.06 -21.05 -7.34
C LYS A 179 11.99 -21.34 -8.85
N ARG A 180 10.79 -21.31 -9.44
CA ARG A 180 10.59 -21.57 -10.88
C ARG A 180 11.33 -20.56 -11.77
N LEU A 181 11.33 -19.29 -11.39
CA LEU A 181 11.93 -18.19 -12.16
C LEU A 181 13.44 -18.00 -11.87
N GLY A 182 13.98 -18.76 -10.91
CA GLY A 182 15.37 -18.66 -10.47
C GLY A 182 15.69 -17.30 -9.85
N MET A 183 14.79 -16.72 -9.06
CA MET A 183 14.90 -15.35 -8.53
C MET A 183 15.26 -15.29 -7.03
N GLY A 184 15.66 -16.40 -6.44
CA GLY A 184 16.03 -16.49 -5.01
C GLY A 184 15.20 -17.52 -4.25
N ASP A 185 15.33 -17.49 -2.93
CA ASP A 185 14.67 -18.41 -1.99
C ASP A 185 13.85 -17.64 -0.96
N TYR A 186 12.52 -17.66 -1.11
CA TYR A 186 11.61 -16.94 -0.22
C TYR A 186 11.52 -17.56 1.17
N SER A 187 11.92 -18.83 1.36
CA SER A 187 11.82 -19.49 2.67
C SER A 187 12.71 -18.87 3.74
N LYS A 188 13.71 -18.07 3.32
CA LYS A 188 14.68 -17.40 4.19
C LYS A 188 14.43 -15.90 4.31
N VAL A 189 13.30 -15.41 3.81
CA VAL A 189 12.97 -13.98 3.82
C VAL A 189 12.66 -13.52 5.24
N THR A 190 13.16 -12.35 5.60
CA THR A 190 12.77 -11.65 6.84
C THR A 190 11.88 -10.44 6.50
N PRO A 191 11.07 -9.94 7.46
CA PRO A 191 10.23 -8.76 7.25
C PRO A 191 10.98 -7.50 6.80
N ASP A 192 12.28 -7.39 7.09
CA ASP A 192 13.10 -6.26 6.65
C ASP A 192 13.26 -6.23 5.12
N LEU A 193 13.42 -7.42 4.51
CA LEU A 193 13.56 -7.58 3.06
C LEU A 193 12.21 -7.47 2.35
N VAL A 194 11.22 -8.21 2.84
CA VAL A 194 9.84 -8.18 2.34
C VAL A 194 8.90 -8.07 3.52
N ALA A 195 8.42 -6.85 3.75
CA ALA A 195 7.43 -6.60 4.78
C ALA A 195 6.11 -7.30 4.40
N PRO A 196 5.28 -7.72 5.36
CA PRO A 196 3.99 -8.35 5.07
C PRO A 196 3.16 -7.55 4.07
N GLU A 197 3.09 -6.23 4.21
CA GLU A 197 2.36 -5.37 3.28
C GLU A 197 2.91 -5.35 1.84
N ASP A 198 4.17 -5.75 1.63
CA ASP A 198 4.81 -5.75 0.32
C ASP A 198 4.68 -7.10 -0.42
N GLU A 199 4.24 -8.18 0.25
CA GLU A 199 4.15 -9.53 -0.32
C GLU A 199 3.29 -9.58 -1.59
N LYS A 200 2.22 -8.79 -1.63
CA LYS A 200 1.31 -8.71 -2.78
C LYS A 200 1.98 -8.07 -4.00
N SER A 201 2.77 -7.01 -3.80
CA SER A 201 3.56 -6.38 -4.86
C SER A 201 4.60 -7.35 -5.41
N LEU A 202 5.27 -8.12 -4.54
CA LEU A 202 6.20 -9.16 -4.96
C LEU A 202 5.49 -10.27 -5.74
N ALA A 203 4.33 -10.72 -5.29
CA ALA A 203 3.52 -11.70 -6.01
C ALA A 203 3.08 -11.19 -7.38
N LEU A 204 2.71 -9.91 -7.51
CA LEU A 204 2.40 -9.28 -8.79
C LEU A 204 3.61 -9.24 -9.71
N PHE A 205 4.78 -8.82 -9.21
CA PHE A 205 6.04 -8.85 -9.96
C PHE A 205 6.32 -10.24 -10.54
N LEU A 206 6.21 -11.30 -9.72
CA LEU A 206 6.39 -12.69 -10.14
C LEU A 206 5.28 -13.18 -11.09
N GLY A 207 4.06 -12.65 -10.93
CA GLY A 207 2.92 -12.80 -11.82
C GLY A 207 3.22 -12.35 -13.25
N LEU A 208 3.67 -11.11 -13.34
CA LEU A 208 3.96 -10.39 -14.57
C LEU A 208 5.20 -10.93 -15.28
N ALA A 209 6.15 -11.52 -14.55
CA ALA A 209 7.32 -12.17 -15.16
C ALA A 209 6.93 -13.24 -16.19
N GLU A 210 5.79 -13.89 -16.00
CA GLU A 210 5.32 -14.98 -16.87
C GLU A 210 4.25 -14.51 -17.85
N SER A 211 3.31 -13.70 -17.36
CA SER A 211 2.07 -13.35 -18.07
C SER A 211 1.96 -11.87 -18.45
N GLY A 212 2.95 -11.05 -18.09
CA GLY A 212 2.97 -9.63 -18.41
C GLY A 212 3.19 -9.35 -19.89
N SER A 213 2.94 -8.09 -20.26
CA SER A 213 3.30 -7.48 -21.55
C SER A 213 4.81 -7.54 -21.82
N ALA A 214 5.20 -7.24 -23.05
CA ALA A 214 6.61 -7.21 -23.44
C ALA A 214 7.40 -6.21 -22.60
N GLU A 215 6.84 -5.04 -22.35
CA GLU A 215 7.45 -3.95 -21.57
C GLU A 215 7.61 -4.35 -20.09
N GLN A 216 6.58 -4.97 -19.50
CA GLN A 216 6.65 -5.50 -18.13
C GLN A 216 7.75 -6.56 -18.01
N LYS A 217 7.81 -7.50 -18.96
CA LYS A 217 8.85 -8.55 -18.98
C LYS A 217 10.25 -7.97 -19.19
N ALA A 218 10.40 -6.94 -20.00
CA ALA A 218 11.67 -6.24 -20.21
C ALA A 218 12.15 -5.59 -18.91
N LEU A 219 11.28 -4.83 -18.22
CA LEU A 219 11.61 -4.20 -16.94
C LEU A 219 11.97 -5.24 -15.87
N ILE A 220 11.19 -6.32 -15.76
CA ILE A 220 11.49 -7.44 -14.87
C ILE A 220 12.87 -8.04 -15.18
N SER A 221 13.20 -8.22 -16.45
CA SER A 221 14.51 -8.73 -16.87
C SER A 221 15.64 -7.81 -16.40
N SER A 222 15.50 -6.49 -16.54
CA SER A 222 16.49 -5.53 -16.03
C SER A 222 16.64 -5.59 -14.51
N ILE A 223 15.53 -5.75 -13.78
CA ILE A 223 15.57 -5.95 -12.32
C ILE A 223 16.29 -7.27 -11.96
N LYS A 224 16.05 -8.35 -12.71
CA LYS A 224 16.80 -9.61 -12.53
C LYS A 224 18.29 -9.43 -12.77
N LYS A 225 18.68 -8.73 -13.85
CA LYS A 225 20.10 -8.46 -14.16
C LYS A 225 20.77 -7.71 -13.01
N LEU A 226 20.14 -6.66 -12.50
CA LEU A 226 20.63 -5.90 -11.35
C LEU A 226 20.79 -6.76 -10.08
N SER A 227 19.94 -7.78 -9.95
CA SER A 227 19.93 -8.72 -8.82
C SER A 227 20.84 -9.93 -9.02
N THR A 228 21.64 -9.97 -10.10
CA THR A 228 22.46 -11.13 -10.46
C THR A 228 23.91 -10.89 -10.12
N LYS A 229 24.49 -11.79 -9.31
CA LYS A 229 25.90 -11.81 -8.97
C LYS A 229 26.47 -13.20 -9.17
N ASN A 230 27.57 -13.31 -9.91
CA ASN A 230 28.23 -14.59 -10.23
C ASN A 230 27.25 -15.62 -10.83
N GLY A 231 26.38 -15.18 -11.74
CA GLY A 231 25.37 -16.03 -12.40
C GLY A 231 24.19 -16.46 -11.52
N LYS A 232 24.14 -16.06 -10.24
CA LYS A 232 23.01 -16.33 -9.34
C LYS A 232 22.17 -15.07 -9.16
N THR A 233 20.88 -15.17 -9.44
CA THR A 233 19.91 -14.09 -9.24
C THR A 233 19.21 -14.22 -7.90
N ASN A 234 19.19 -13.16 -7.10
CA ASN A 234 18.36 -13.07 -5.91
C ASN A 234 17.79 -11.65 -5.76
N ILE A 235 16.48 -11.49 -6.02
CA ILE A 235 15.81 -10.17 -5.99
C ILE A 235 15.49 -9.67 -4.57
N ILE A 236 15.75 -10.49 -3.54
CA ILE A 236 15.58 -10.19 -2.11
C ILE A 236 16.87 -10.47 -1.34
N ASP A 237 18.02 -10.16 -1.93
CA ASP A 237 19.33 -10.39 -1.31
C ASP A 237 19.59 -9.36 -0.19
N PRO A 238 19.84 -9.76 1.06
CA PRO A 238 20.23 -8.82 2.11
C PRO A 238 21.51 -8.02 1.80
N LYS A 239 22.38 -8.53 0.91
CA LYS A 239 23.58 -7.80 0.45
C LYS A 239 23.30 -6.82 -0.69
N ASN A 240 22.10 -6.86 -1.26
CA ASN A 240 21.60 -5.96 -2.28
C ASN A 240 20.08 -5.74 -2.06
N PRO A 241 19.69 -5.06 -0.96
CA PRO A 241 18.31 -5.04 -0.46
C PRO A 241 17.43 -4.05 -1.25
N HIS A 242 17.51 -4.10 -2.58
CA HIS A 242 16.71 -3.23 -3.42
C HIS A 242 15.25 -3.70 -3.48
N LYS A 243 14.35 -2.73 -3.70
CA LYS A 243 12.90 -2.97 -3.80
C LYS A 243 12.33 -2.54 -5.16
N PHE A 244 13.14 -2.59 -6.23
CA PHE A 244 12.66 -2.22 -7.58
C PHE A 244 11.52 -3.11 -8.08
N TRP A 245 11.37 -4.32 -7.54
CA TRP A 245 10.23 -5.18 -7.81
C TRP A 245 8.88 -4.55 -7.38
N LYS A 246 8.89 -3.54 -6.50
CA LYS A 246 7.69 -2.77 -6.13
C LYS A 246 7.23 -1.79 -7.20
N VAL A 247 8.11 -1.36 -8.11
CA VAL A 247 7.81 -0.32 -9.11
C VAL A 247 6.72 -0.79 -10.11
N LEU A 248 6.58 -2.10 -10.32
CA LEU A 248 5.52 -2.66 -11.17
C LEU A 248 4.14 -2.70 -10.52
N ALA A 249 4.05 -2.40 -9.22
CA ALA A 249 2.78 -2.17 -8.57
C ALA A 249 2.16 -0.83 -8.98
N ASP A 250 3.01 0.10 -9.46
CA ASP A 250 2.56 1.40 -9.91
C ASP A 250 1.94 1.26 -11.32
N ASP A 251 0.89 2.02 -11.62
CA ASP A 251 0.19 2.01 -12.92
C ASP A 251 1.03 2.70 -14.01
N MET A 252 2.20 2.14 -14.31
CA MET A 252 3.21 2.70 -15.19
C MET A 252 2.80 2.65 -16.66
N SER A 253 3.08 3.72 -17.40
CA SER A 253 2.98 3.71 -18.85
C SER A 253 4.08 2.84 -19.49
N ALA A 254 3.85 2.42 -20.74
CA ALA A 254 4.87 1.72 -21.53
C ALA A 254 6.17 2.53 -21.67
N GLN A 255 6.04 3.85 -21.82
CA GLN A 255 7.17 4.77 -21.91
C GLN A 255 7.96 4.81 -20.59
N ASP A 256 7.29 4.87 -19.44
CA ASP A 256 7.95 4.86 -18.14
C ASP A 256 8.67 3.53 -17.90
N MET A 257 8.01 2.40 -18.22
CA MET A 257 8.63 1.08 -18.13
C MET A 257 9.89 0.97 -19.00
N ALA A 258 9.85 1.50 -20.22
CA ALA A 258 11.01 1.53 -21.11
C ALA A 258 12.14 2.43 -20.55
N GLY A 259 11.81 3.58 -19.97
CA GLY A 259 12.78 4.47 -19.31
C GLY A 259 13.46 3.81 -18.11
N TRP A 260 12.69 3.13 -17.27
CA TRP A 260 13.20 2.35 -16.15
C TRP A 260 14.06 1.17 -16.60
N THR A 261 13.62 0.42 -17.61
CA THR A 261 14.38 -0.70 -18.21
C THR A 261 15.77 -0.23 -18.63
N ARG A 262 15.84 0.85 -19.41
CA ARG A 262 17.11 1.42 -19.88
C ARG A 262 18.00 1.84 -18.72
N THR A 263 17.42 2.54 -17.73
CA THR A 263 18.16 3.01 -16.56
C THR A 263 18.72 1.86 -15.74
N LEU A 264 17.93 0.83 -15.47
CA LEU A 264 18.37 -0.33 -14.68
C LEU A 264 19.41 -1.18 -15.41
N ASP A 265 19.32 -1.31 -16.74
CA ASP A 265 20.35 -1.96 -17.55
C ASP A 265 21.68 -1.20 -17.51
N GLU A 266 21.66 0.14 -17.58
CA GLU A 266 22.86 0.98 -17.40
C GLU A 266 23.46 0.80 -16.00
N VAL A 267 22.62 0.75 -14.96
CA VAL A 267 23.05 0.55 -13.57
C VAL A 267 23.68 -0.83 -13.39
N ALA A 268 23.07 -1.89 -13.91
CA ALA A 268 23.62 -3.24 -13.83
C ALA A 268 24.99 -3.32 -14.54
N THR A 269 25.11 -2.70 -15.72
CA THR A 269 26.36 -2.62 -16.47
C THR A 269 27.45 -1.89 -15.68
N ARG A 270 27.10 -0.75 -15.08
CA ARG A 270 28.03 0.06 -14.26
C ARG A 270 28.48 -0.68 -13.02
N ALA A 271 27.56 -1.30 -12.29
CA ALA A 271 27.88 -2.08 -11.08
C ALA A 271 28.91 -3.18 -11.38
N GLN A 272 28.76 -3.87 -12.52
CA GLN A 272 29.69 -4.90 -12.96
C GLN A 272 31.03 -4.32 -13.42
N LYS A 273 31.02 -3.31 -14.29
CA LYS A 273 32.24 -2.71 -14.88
C LYS A 273 33.13 -2.08 -13.81
N ASP A 274 32.52 -1.35 -12.88
CA ASP A 274 33.25 -0.58 -11.88
C ASP A 274 33.45 -1.37 -10.58
N ASN A 275 32.89 -2.59 -10.49
CA ASN A 275 32.92 -3.47 -9.32
C ASN A 275 32.41 -2.77 -8.04
N ILE A 276 31.28 -2.08 -8.15
CA ILE A 276 30.62 -1.34 -7.06
C ILE A 276 29.26 -1.96 -6.72
N SER A 277 28.65 -1.52 -5.61
CA SER A 277 27.30 -1.97 -5.24
C SER A 277 26.24 -1.47 -6.25
N ALA A 278 25.12 -2.19 -6.35
CA ALA A 278 23.99 -1.76 -7.17
C ALA A 278 23.41 -0.41 -6.72
N GLU A 279 23.39 -0.15 -5.41
CA GLU A 279 22.97 1.13 -4.84
C GLU A 279 23.88 2.27 -5.29
N GLU A 280 25.20 2.07 -5.20
CA GLU A 280 26.16 3.08 -5.60
C GLU A 280 26.09 3.32 -7.12
N ALA A 281 26.02 2.26 -7.92
CA ALA A 281 25.82 2.37 -9.36
C ALA A 281 24.53 3.13 -9.70
N PHE A 282 23.43 2.85 -8.99
CA PHE A 282 22.14 3.52 -9.20
C PHE A 282 22.25 5.03 -8.99
N TYR A 283 22.76 5.45 -7.83
CA TYR A 283 22.86 6.87 -7.51
C TYR A 283 23.90 7.59 -8.37
N ARG A 284 24.98 6.94 -8.78
CA ARG A 284 25.93 7.53 -9.74
C ARG A 284 25.28 7.72 -11.11
N THR A 285 24.53 6.74 -11.60
CA THR A 285 23.84 6.84 -12.90
C THR A 285 22.80 7.96 -12.89
N LEU A 286 22.04 8.10 -11.80
CA LEU A 286 21.09 9.21 -11.66
C LEU A 286 21.78 10.57 -11.58
N LYS A 287 22.88 10.68 -10.82
CA LYS A 287 23.66 11.92 -10.71
C LYS A 287 24.19 12.38 -12.07
N ASP A 288 24.70 11.45 -12.88
CA ASP A 288 25.19 11.79 -14.23
C ASP A 288 24.06 12.27 -15.14
N LYS A 289 22.89 11.62 -15.09
CA LYS A 289 21.70 12.04 -15.86
C LYS A 289 21.12 13.38 -15.39
N ALA A 290 21.29 13.73 -14.12
CA ALA A 290 20.86 14.99 -13.55
C ALA A 290 21.86 16.14 -13.79
N SER A 291 23.09 15.83 -14.19
CA SER A 291 24.16 16.81 -14.36
C SER A 291 23.77 17.93 -15.33
N GLY A 292 24.00 19.19 -14.92
CA GLY A 292 23.62 20.36 -15.69
C GLY A 292 22.12 20.72 -15.62
N ASN A 293 21.32 20.01 -14.82
CA ASN A 293 19.91 20.30 -14.61
C ASN A 293 19.60 20.41 -13.10
N GLU A 294 19.37 21.63 -12.62
CA GLU A 294 19.13 21.91 -11.20
C GLU A 294 17.89 21.19 -10.66
N TYR A 295 16.81 21.15 -11.45
CA TYR A 295 15.59 20.45 -11.08
C TYR A 295 15.85 18.95 -10.88
N LEU A 296 16.49 18.29 -11.85
CA LEU A 296 16.81 16.86 -11.74
C LEU A 296 17.82 16.57 -10.63
N THR A 297 18.76 17.49 -10.38
CA THR A 297 19.72 17.37 -9.28
C THR A 297 18.99 17.37 -7.94
N LYS A 298 18.02 18.27 -7.75
CA LYS A 298 17.18 18.29 -6.55
C LYS A 298 16.35 17.00 -6.40
N GLN A 299 15.76 16.50 -7.48
CA GLN A 299 15.01 15.23 -7.46
C GLN A 299 15.90 14.04 -7.07
N TYR A 300 17.12 13.99 -7.62
CA TYR A 300 18.13 12.98 -7.26
C TYR A 300 18.46 13.00 -5.76
N GLU A 301 18.77 14.18 -5.21
CA GLU A 301 19.11 14.31 -3.78
C GLU A 301 17.93 13.92 -2.88
N THR A 302 16.71 14.34 -3.23
CA THR A 302 15.49 13.93 -2.52
C THR A 302 15.31 12.41 -2.56
N LEU A 303 15.45 11.78 -3.74
CA LEU A 303 15.29 10.34 -3.88
C LEU A 303 16.33 9.56 -3.04
N LYS A 304 17.57 10.02 -3.05
CA LYS A 304 18.67 9.44 -2.28
C LYS A 304 18.45 9.57 -0.77
N ALA A 305 17.96 10.72 -0.31
CA ALA A 305 17.66 10.94 1.10
C ALA A 305 16.55 10.01 1.61
N LYS A 306 15.51 9.78 0.81
CA LYS A 306 14.34 8.95 1.19
C LYS A 306 14.58 7.45 1.21
N ARG A 307 15.65 6.96 0.56
CA ARG A 307 15.99 5.52 0.52
C ARG A 307 14.82 4.62 0.09
N CYS A 308 14.09 5.06 -0.95
CA CYS A 308 12.87 4.37 -1.40
C CYS A 308 13.13 3.04 -2.09
N PHE A 309 14.29 2.90 -2.74
CA PHE A 309 14.64 1.70 -3.51
C PHE A 309 15.66 0.81 -2.84
N PHE A 310 16.43 1.30 -1.87
CA PHE A 310 17.48 0.55 -1.15
C PHE A 310 17.31 0.85 0.34
N ARG A 311 16.96 -0.17 1.14
CA ARG A 311 16.75 -0.04 2.60
C ARG A 311 17.63 -1.01 3.36
#